data_AF-A0A6M3IZW3-F1
#
_entry.id   AF-A0A6M3IZW3-F1
#
_cell.length_a   1.000
_cell.length_b   1.000
_cell.length_c   1.000
_cell.angle_alpha   90.00
_cell.angle_beta   90.00
_cell.angle_gamma   90.00
#
_symmetry.space_group_name_H-M   'P 1'
#
loop_
_entity.id
_entity.type
_entity.pdbx_description
1 polymer ?
#
loop_
_entity_poly.entity_id
_entity_poly.type
_entity_poly.pdbx_seq_one_letter_code
_entity_poly.pdbx_strand_id
1 'polypeptide(L)'
;ERTLVGREVKQFEGSIKSLEVYPDAPGEKVSVSELMLRLSEVQAGNRANDKKKEELEQLNRDIEGSKQRLQIMEEELGRLQKKIHDAQLFINGLHETKKELKSVVDGLVYGDEEDMKNQIARADETNSQIEANIKFKNESDRLENKKSKYQAITRKIEKIDANKQKQLSEINFPVSGLSFNDNDVLYNDLPFDAKQLSSEELLRVSFAMAIAARPNLKNILIREGSLLDENNLKLIGKMAEDAGIHCFVEVVGDDASKATIVIENGIIKGSDVGVEEVADEDFADI
;
A
#
# COMPACT_ATOMS: atom_id res chain seq x y z
N GLU A 1 -168.64 -67.31 -15.59
CA GLU A 1 -167.20 -67.62 -15.80
C GLU A 1 -166.63 -67.08 -17.11
N ARG A 2 -167.15 -67.43 -18.30
CA ARG A 2 -166.61 -66.89 -19.58
C ARG A 2 -166.53 -65.35 -19.64
N THR A 3 -167.51 -64.67 -19.07
CA THR A 3 -167.56 -63.19 -19.01
C THR A 3 -166.56 -62.59 -18.01
N LEU A 4 -166.17 -63.33 -16.98
CA LEU A 4 -165.18 -62.91 -15.98
C LEU A 4 -163.77 -63.04 -16.56
N VAL A 5 -163.43 -64.22 -17.09
CA VAL A 5 -162.15 -64.45 -17.78
C VAL A 5 -161.98 -63.51 -18.98
N GLY A 6 -163.05 -63.25 -19.74
CA GLY A 6 -163.02 -62.28 -20.84
C GLY A 6 -162.82 -60.82 -20.40
N ARG A 7 -163.25 -60.45 -19.19
CA ARG A 7 -162.94 -59.14 -18.59
C ARG A 7 -161.50 -59.08 -18.10
N GLU A 8 -160.99 -60.16 -17.50
CA GLU A 8 -159.59 -60.29 -17.06
C GLU A 8 -158.62 -60.23 -18.25
N VAL A 9 -158.92 -60.90 -19.38
CA VAL A 9 -158.12 -60.80 -20.61
C VAL A 9 -158.07 -59.38 -21.13
N LYS A 10 -159.21 -58.67 -21.24
CA LYS A 10 -159.23 -57.26 -21.66
C LYS A 10 -158.50 -56.33 -20.68
N GLN A 11 -158.55 -56.64 -19.38
CA GLN A 11 -157.80 -55.93 -18.36
C GLN A 11 -156.29 -56.13 -18.54
N PHE A 12 -155.84 -57.37 -18.73
CA PHE A 12 -154.44 -57.68 -19.01
C PHE A 12 -153.97 -57.12 -20.37
N GLU A 13 -154.79 -57.16 -21.43
CA GLU A 13 -154.49 -56.52 -22.72
C GLU A 13 -154.35 -55.00 -22.59
N GLY A 14 -155.21 -54.36 -21.79
CA GLY A 14 -155.12 -52.93 -21.48
C GLY A 14 -153.87 -52.61 -20.64
N SER A 15 -153.58 -53.42 -19.62
CA SER A 15 -152.35 -53.29 -18.81
C SER A 15 -151.09 -53.49 -19.65
N ILE A 16 -151.03 -54.49 -20.52
CA ILE A 16 -149.88 -54.74 -21.40
C ILE A 16 -149.69 -53.58 -22.40
N LYS A 17 -150.76 -53.05 -22.99
CA LYS A 17 -150.67 -51.88 -23.89
C LYS A 17 -150.12 -50.62 -23.19
N SER A 18 -150.26 -50.53 -21.86
CA SER A 18 -149.71 -49.43 -21.07
C SER A 18 -148.27 -49.67 -20.58
N LEU A 19 -147.74 -50.89 -20.73
CA LEU A 19 -146.38 -51.22 -20.34
C LEU A 19 -145.41 -50.89 -21.48
N GLU A 20 -144.38 -50.12 -21.15
CA GLU A 20 -143.27 -49.83 -22.04
C GLU A 20 -142.30 -51.03 -22.05
N VAL A 21 -141.95 -51.53 -23.23
CA VAL A 21 -141.05 -52.67 -23.39
C VAL A 21 -139.70 -52.16 -23.87
N TYR A 22 -138.63 -52.52 -23.15
CA TYR A 22 -137.26 -52.19 -23.51
C TYR A 22 -136.57 -53.43 -24.11
N PRO A 23 -136.57 -53.61 -25.45
CA PRO A 23 -136.08 -54.83 -26.09
C PRO A 23 -134.57 -55.05 -25.94
N ASP A 24 -133.81 -53.98 -25.69
CA ASP A 24 -132.35 -54.05 -25.48
C ASP A 24 -131.97 -54.32 -24.00
N ALA A 25 -132.94 -54.35 -23.09
CA ALA A 25 -132.68 -54.62 -21.69
C ALA A 25 -132.34 -56.11 -21.49
N PRO A 26 -131.35 -56.45 -20.65
CA PRO A 26 -131.01 -57.85 -20.38
C PRO A 26 -132.21 -58.61 -19.81
N GLY A 27 -132.37 -59.88 -20.22
CA GLY A 27 -133.46 -60.75 -19.75
C GLY A 27 -133.40 -61.09 -18.25
N GLU A 28 -132.28 -60.79 -17.59
CA GLU A 28 -132.06 -60.93 -16.16
C GLU A 28 -131.60 -59.60 -15.55
N LYS A 29 -132.00 -59.32 -14.29
CA LYS A 29 -131.56 -58.10 -13.60
C LYS A 29 -130.05 -58.14 -13.37
N VAL A 30 -129.34 -57.10 -13.80
CA VAL A 30 -127.90 -56.95 -13.51
C VAL A 30 -127.68 -56.79 -12.01
N SER A 31 -126.80 -57.62 -11.43
CA SER A 31 -126.45 -57.57 -10.01
C SER A 31 -125.45 -56.45 -9.72
N VAL A 32 -125.93 -55.37 -9.10
CA VAL A 32 -125.06 -54.28 -8.62
C VAL A 32 -124.06 -54.79 -7.58
N SER A 33 -124.45 -55.77 -6.76
CA SER A 33 -123.58 -56.38 -5.75
C SER A 33 -122.38 -57.11 -6.37
N GLU A 34 -122.59 -57.86 -7.45
CA GLU A 34 -121.50 -58.53 -8.18
C GLU A 34 -120.55 -57.52 -8.84
N LEU A 35 -121.10 -56.45 -9.44
CA LEU A 35 -120.28 -55.38 -10.02
C LEU A 35 -119.46 -54.63 -8.97
N MET A 36 -120.03 -54.40 -7.77
CA MET A 36 -119.30 -53.78 -6.65
C MET A 36 -118.19 -54.68 -6.10
N LEU A 37 -118.41 -56.00 -6.03
CA LEU A 37 -117.36 -56.97 -5.66
C LEU A 37 -116.22 -56.94 -6.68
N ARG A 38 -116.54 -57.01 -7.97
CA ARG A 38 -115.56 -56.95 -9.06
C ARG A 38 -114.79 -55.63 -9.08
N LEU A 39 -115.47 -54.51 -8.82
CA LEU A 39 -114.83 -53.19 -8.70
C LEU A 39 -113.84 -53.16 -7.54
N SER A 40 -114.20 -53.73 -6.38
CA SER A 40 -113.33 -53.78 -5.20
C SER A 40 -112.06 -54.61 -5.46
N GLU A 41 -112.19 -55.76 -6.13
CA GLU A 41 -111.06 -56.60 -6.53
C GLU A 41 -110.11 -55.88 -7.49
N VAL A 42 -110.66 -55.22 -8.52
CA VAL A 42 -109.87 -54.42 -9.47
C VAL A 42 -109.15 -53.27 -8.77
N GLN A 43 -109.82 -52.57 -7.86
CA GLN A 43 -109.20 -51.48 -7.08
C GLN A 43 -108.09 -51.99 -6.15
N ALA A 44 -108.25 -53.18 -5.53
CA ALA A 44 -107.20 -53.80 -4.75
C ALA A 44 -105.98 -54.15 -5.62
N GLY A 45 -106.21 -54.72 -6.81
CA GLY A 45 -105.16 -55.00 -7.80
C GLY A 45 -104.43 -53.74 -8.27
N ASN A 46 -105.17 -52.67 -8.59
CA ASN A 46 -104.57 -51.39 -9.00
C ASN A 46 -103.71 -50.79 -7.90
N ARG A 47 -104.20 -50.76 -6.64
CA ARG A 47 -103.40 -50.28 -5.50
C ARG A 47 -102.12 -51.09 -5.30
N ALA A 48 -102.17 -52.42 -5.49
CA ALA A 48 -100.99 -53.27 -5.40
C ALA A 48 -99.99 -52.99 -6.54
N ASN A 49 -100.50 -52.74 -7.75
CA ASN A 49 -99.66 -52.37 -8.91
C ASN A 49 -99.01 -51.00 -8.73
N ASP A 50 -99.75 -50.02 -8.21
CA ASP A 50 -99.22 -48.66 -7.97
C ASP A 50 -98.10 -48.69 -6.92
N LYS A 51 -98.26 -49.47 -5.84
CA LYS A 51 -97.18 -49.69 -4.86
C LYS A 51 -95.92 -50.27 -5.50
N LYS A 52 -96.06 -51.29 -6.36
CA LYS A 52 -94.91 -51.88 -7.06
C LYS A 52 -94.23 -50.89 -8.02
N LYS A 53 -94.99 -50.01 -8.67
CA LYS A 53 -94.43 -48.95 -9.50
C LYS A 53 -93.66 -47.94 -8.67
N GLU A 54 -94.22 -47.52 -7.53
CA GLU A 54 -93.53 -46.62 -6.59
C GLU A 54 -92.23 -47.24 -6.05
N GLU A 55 -92.25 -48.52 -5.68
CA GLU A 55 -91.06 -49.28 -5.26
C GLU A 55 -90.00 -49.35 -6.38
N LEU A 56 -90.40 -49.63 -7.62
CA LEU A 56 -89.49 -49.67 -8.76
C LEU A 56 -88.86 -48.29 -9.04
N GLU A 57 -89.67 -47.23 -9.00
CA GLU A 57 -89.18 -45.85 -9.19
C GLU A 57 -88.20 -45.44 -8.08
N GLN A 58 -88.47 -45.83 -6.84
CA GLN A 58 -87.55 -45.59 -5.73
C GLN A 58 -86.22 -46.34 -5.93
N LEU A 59 -86.29 -47.63 -6.29
CA LEU A 59 -85.09 -48.42 -6.54
C LEU A 59 -84.27 -47.86 -7.71
N ASN A 60 -84.93 -47.39 -8.78
CA ASN A 60 -84.25 -46.75 -9.91
C ASN A 60 -83.50 -45.48 -9.47
N ARG A 61 -84.11 -44.63 -8.63
CA ARG A 61 -83.43 -43.46 -8.06
C ARG A 61 -82.23 -43.85 -7.20
N ASP A 62 -82.37 -44.89 -6.39
CA ASP A 62 -81.29 -45.36 -5.50
C ASP A 62 -80.11 -45.97 -6.28
N ILE A 63 -80.41 -46.72 -7.35
CA ILE A 63 -79.40 -47.26 -8.27
C ILE A 63 -78.65 -46.11 -8.95
N GLU A 64 -79.37 -45.14 -9.50
CA GLU A 64 -78.75 -44.01 -10.21
C GLU A 64 -77.88 -43.17 -9.28
N GLY A 65 -78.38 -42.84 -8.08
CA GLY A 65 -77.59 -42.14 -7.07
C GLY A 65 -76.36 -42.94 -6.60
N SER A 66 -76.45 -44.28 -6.56
CA SER A 66 -75.32 -45.13 -6.23
C SER A 66 -74.28 -45.19 -7.35
N LYS A 67 -74.70 -45.22 -8.62
CA LYS A 67 -73.79 -45.15 -9.78
C LYS A 67 -73.01 -43.84 -9.81
N GLN A 68 -73.68 -42.71 -9.54
CA GLN A 68 -73.01 -41.41 -9.47
C GLN A 68 -71.97 -41.36 -8.35
N ARG A 69 -72.28 -41.91 -7.16
CA ARG A 69 -71.30 -42.02 -6.07
C ARG A 69 -70.11 -42.89 -6.44
N LEU A 70 -70.36 -44.03 -7.10
CA LEU A 70 -69.30 -44.92 -7.56
C LEU A 70 -68.35 -44.21 -8.53
N GLN A 71 -68.90 -43.48 -9.51
CA GLN A 71 -68.08 -42.73 -10.47
C GLN A 71 -67.18 -41.69 -9.77
N ILE A 72 -67.73 -40.92 -8.83
CA ILE A 72 -66.94 -39.94 -8.06
C ILE A 72 -65.80 -40.64 -7.30
N MET A 73 -66.09 -41.77 -6.65
CA MET A 73 -65.08 -42.54 -5.93
C MET A 73 -63.99 -43.11 -6.87
N GLU A 74 -64.35 -43.55 -8.07
CA GLU A 74 -63.40 -44.03 -9.09
C GLU A 74 -62.49 -42.91 -9.58
N GLU A 75 -63.02 -41.71 -9.82
CA GLU A 75 -62.24 -40.53 -10.20
C GLU A 75 -61.26 -40.11 -9.07
N GLU A 76 -61.72 -40.12 -7.82
CA GLU A 76 -60.87 -39.85 -6.66
C GLU A 76 -59.76 -40.90 -6.49
N LEU A 77 -60.07 -42.17 -6.68
CA LEU A 77 -59.12 -43.27 -6.65
C LEU A 77 -58.02 -43.07 -7.70
N GLY A 78 -58.40 -42.73 -8.94
CA GLY A 78 -57.44 -42.43 -10.02
C GLY A 78 -56.52 -41.26 -9.66
N ARG A 79 -57.07 -40.19 -9.07
CA ARG A 79 -56.27 -39.04 -8.60
C ARG A 79 -55.28 -39.44 -7.50
N LEU A 80 -55.72 -40.24 -6.53
CA LEU A 80 -54.87 -40.71 -5.43
C LEU A 80 -53.78 -41.66 -5.92
N GLN A 81 -54.09 -42.57 -6.84
CA GLN A 81 -53.11 -43.47 -7.46
C GLN A 81 -52.02 -42.69 -8.19
N LYS A 82 -52.38 -41.64 -8.93
CA LYS A 82 -51.40 -40.77 -9.58
C LYS A 82 -50.47 -40.10 -8.56
N LYS A 83 -51.01 -39.55 -7.48
CA LYS A 83 -50.19 -38.95 -6.40
C LYS A 83 -49.22 -39.94 -5.76
N ILE A 84 -49.67 -41.18 -5.53
CA ILE A 84 -48.82 -42.25 -4.99
C ILE A 84 -47.67 -42.54 -5.97
N HIS A 85 -47.98 -42.66 -7.26
CA HIS A 85 -46.97 -42.90 -8.29
C HIS A 85 -45.95 -41.77 -8.37
N ASP A 86 -46.40 -40.50 -8.39
CA ASP A 86 -45.52 -39.34 -8.42
C ASP A 86 -44.60 -39.29 -7.19
N ALA A 87 -45.12 -39.61 -6.00
CA ALA A 87 -44.33 -39.68 -4.78
C ALA A 87 -43.29 -40.82 -4.82
N GLN A 88 -43.64 -41.98 -5.40
CA GLN A 88 -42.70 -43.09 -5.58
C GLN A 88 -41.57 -42.71 -6.53
N LEU A 89 -41.87 -42.04 -7.65
CA LEU A 89 -40.85 -41.54 -8.57
C LEU A 89 -39.92 -40.53 -7.88
N PHE A 90 -40.48 -39.62 -7.09
CA PHE A 90 -39.71 -38.64 -6.33
C PHE A 90 -38.77 -39.30 -5.31
N ILE A 91 -39.27 -40.27 -4.53
CA ILE A 91 -38.45 -41.02 -3.56
C ILE A 91 -37.31 -41.76 -4.26
N ASN A 92 -37.58 -42.40 -5.41
CA ASN A 92 -36.55 -43.08 -6.18
C ASN A 92 -35.48 -42.10 -6.68
N GLY A 93 -35.88 -40.91 -7.16
CA GLY A 93 -34.94 -39.85 -7.53
C GLY A 93 -34.06 -39.42 -6.37
N LEU A 94 -34.63 -39.21 -5.18
CA LEU A 94 -33.88 -38.87 -3.98
C LEU A 94 -32.90 -39.98 -3.55
N HIS A 95 -33.27 -41.26 -3.71
CA HIS A 95 -32.37 -42.37 -3.42
C HIS A 95 -31.15 -42.40 -4.33
N GLU A 96 -31.32 -42.13 -5.63
CA GLU A 96 -30.18 -42.04 -6.56
C GLU A 96 -29.28 -40.85 -6.22
N THR A 97 -29.85 -39.65 -5.98
CA THR A 97 -29.06 -38.48 -5.56
C THR A 97 -28.32 -38.74 -4.24
N LYS A 98 -28.97 -39.38 -3.27
CA LYS A 98 -28.33 -39.76 -2.00
C LYS A 98 -27.17 -40.72 -2.23
N LYS A 99 -27.33 -41.70 -3.13
CA LYS A 99 -26.29 -42.67 -3.47
C LYS A 99 -25.08 -42.00 -4.13
N GLU A 100 -25.32 -41.10 -5.09
CA GLU A 100 -24.28 -40.30 -5.73
C GLU A 100 -23.53 -39.45 -4.71
N LEU A 101 -24.27 -38.70 -3.88
CA LEU A 101 -23.67 -37.85 -2.85
C LEU A 101 -22.88 -38.65 -1.82
N LYS A 102 -23.39 -39.83 -1.44
CA LYS A 102 -22.67 -40.74 -0.53
C LYS A 102 -21.34 -41.17 -1.14
N SER A 103 -21.30 -41.52 -2.44
CA SER A 103 -20.06 -41.88 -3.11
C SER A 103 -19.04 -40.73 -3.14
N VAL A 104 -19.52 -39.48 -3.30
CA VAL A 104 -18.66 -38.29 -3.22
C VAL A 104 -18.11 -38.13 -1.82
N VAL A 105 -18.97 -38.21 -0.80
CA VAL A 105 -18.59 -38.05 0.62
C VAL A 105 -17.62 -39.14 1.07
N ASP A 106 -17.87 -40.41 0.72
CA ASP A 106 -16.99 -41.53 1.05
C ASP A 106 -15.61 -41.39 0.39
N GLY A 107 -15.52 -40.63 -0.71
CA GLY A 107 -14.27 -40.30 -1.40
C GLY A 107 -13.58 -39.02 -0.92
N LEU A 108 -14.17 -38.28 0.03
CA LEU A 108 -13.53 -37.08 0.58
C LEU A 108 -12.33 -37.47 1.44
N VAL A 109 -11.16 -36.98 1.07
CA VAL A 109 -9.95 -37.06 1.87
C VAL A 109 -9.70 -35.68 2.46
N TYR A 110 -9.70 -35.59 3.79
CA TYR A 110 -9.31 -34.38 4.48
C TYR A 110 -7.78 -34.29 4.50
N GLY A 111 -7.24 -33.14 4.08
CA GLY A 111 -5.81 -32.88 4.19
C GLY A 111 -5.41 -32.71 5.66
N ASP A 112 -4.20 -33.17 6.00
CA ASP A 112 -3.60 -32.88 7.29
C ASP A 112 -3.15 -31.41 7.33
N GLU A 113 -3.84 -30.61 8.13
CA GLU A 113 -3.54 -29.19 8.31
C GLU A 113 -2.46 -28.92 9.35
N GLU A 114 -2.07 -29.92 10.15
CA GLU A 114 -1.18 -29.72 11.30
C GLU A 114 0.23 -29.33 10.83
N ASP A 115 0.73 -29.96 9.76
CA ASP A 115 2.01 -29.59 9.16
C ASP A 115 2.00 -28.15 8.61
N MET A 116 0.94 -27.75 7.90
CA MET A 116 0.81 -26.37 7.41
C MET A 116 0.75 -25.35 8.55
N LYS A 117 0.02 -25.64 9.63
CA LYS A 117 -0.04 -24.77 10.81
C LYS A 117 1.32 -24.65 11.48
N ASN A 118 2.07 -25.75 11.58
CA ASN A 118 3.43 -25.76 12.10
C ASN A 118 4.41 -24.99 11.20
N GLN A 119 4.28 -25.11 9.88
CA GLN A 119 5.08 -24.35 8.92
C GLN A 119 4.81 -22.84 9.04
N ILE A 120 3.54 -22.44 9.15
CA ILE A 120 3.15 -21.04 9.34
C ILE A 120 3.71 -20.49 10.66
N ALA A 121 3.56 -21.22 11.76
CA ALA A 121 4.08 -20.80 13.06
C ALA A 121 5.61 -20.62 13.07
N ARG A 122 6.35 -21.46 12.32
CA ARG A 122 7.81 -21.37 12.18
C ARG A 122 8.26 -20.30 11.19
N ALA A 123 7.38 -19.87 10.28
CA ALA A 123 7.73 -18.89 9.26
C ALA A 123 8.08 -17.53 9.88
N ASP A 124 7.34 -17.08 10.89
CA ASP A 124 7.61 -15.80 11.56
C ASP A 124 8.98 -15.78 12.24
N GLU A 125 9.34 -16.85 12.94
CA GLU A 125 10.67 -16.98 13.56
C GLU A 125 11.78 -17.01 12.49
N THR A 126 11.59 -17.79 11.43
CA THR A 126 12.54 -17.90 10.33
C THR A 126 12.73 -16.54 9.63
N ASN A 127 11.64 -15.83 9.36
CA ASN A 127 11.67 -14.51 8.72
C ASN A 127 12.39 -13.48 9.60
N SER A 128 12.12 -13.47 10.91
CA SER A 128 12.81 -12.60 11.87
C SER A 128 14.32 -12.86 11.89
N GLN A 129 14.74 -14.12 11.83
CA GLN A 129 16.16 -14.49 11.72
C GLN A 129 16.78 -14.01 10.39
N ILE A 130 16.05 -14.14 9.27
CA ILE A 130 16.50 -13.65 7.97
C ILE A 130 16.68 -12.12 8.00
N GLU A 131 15.72 -11.38 8.55
CA GLU A 131 15.79 -9.93 8.68
C GLU A 131 16.99 -9.50 9.54
N ALA A 132 17.24 -10.18 10.66
CA ALA A 132 18.40 -9.95 11.51
C ALA A 132 19.72 -10.19 10.75
N ASN A 133 19.80 -11.25 9.95
CA ASN A 133 20.98 -11.57 9.14
C ASN A 133 21.22 -10.53 8.03
N ILE A 134 20.16 -10.06 7.37
CA ILE A 134 20.25 -8.99 6.37
C ILE A 134 20.77 -7.70 7.01
N LYS A 135 20.22 -7.34 8.19
CA LYS A 135 20.65 -6.15 8.94
C LYS A 135 22.12 -6.26 9.35
N PHE A 136 22.54 -7.41 9.87
CA PHE A 136 23.93 -7.67 10.25
C PHE A 136 24.87 -7.50 9.05
N LYS A 137 24.53 -8.12 7.90
CA LYS A 137 25.34 -8.02 6.68
C LYS A 137 25.48 -6.57 6.21
N ASN A 138 24.37 -5.84 6.15
CA ASN A 138 24.38 -4.43 5.74
C ASN A 138 25.26 -3.56 6.65
N GLU A 139 25.19 -3.75 7.97
CA GLU A 139 26.01 -3.00 8.93
C GLU A 139 27.49 -3.43 8.89
N SER A 140 27.77 -4.71 8.66
CA SER A 140 29.13 -5.21 8.46
C SER A 140 29.77 -4.60 7.21
N ASP A 141 29.06 -4.57 6.09
CA ASP A 141 29.54 -3.96 4.84
C ASP A 141 29.77 -2.45 5.01
N ARG A 142 28.90 -1.76 5.76
CA ARG A 142 29.08 -0.34 6.12
C ARG A 142 30.33 -0.13 6.97
N LEU A 143 30.55 -0.98 7.97
CA LEU A 143 31.71 -0.93 8.85
C LEU A 143 33.01 -1.12 8.07
N GLU A 144 33.07 -2.13 7.20
CA GLU A 144 34.25 -2.40 6.38
C GLU A 144 34.58 -1.22 5.46
N ASN A 145 33.56 -0.67 4.79
CA ASN A 145 33.72 0.53 3.97
C ASN A 145 34.24 1.73 4.78
N LYS A 146 33.73 1.94 5.99
CA LYS A 146 34.18 3.04 6.87
C LYS A 146 35.61 2.80 7.38
N LYS A 147 35.97 1.57 7.74
CA LYS A 147 37.34 1.20 8.12
C LYS A 147 38.34 1.44 6.98
N SER A 148 37.99 1.03 5.76
CA SER A 148 38.82 1.26 4.57
C SER A 148 39.01 2.76 4.31
N LYS A 149 37.93 3.56 4.38
CA LYS A 149 38.03 5.03 4.26
C LYS A 149 38.88 5.66 5.36
N TYR A 150 38.72 5.21 6.60
CA TYR A 150 39.53 5.67 7.73
C TYR A 150 41.02 5.41 7.48
N GLN A 151 41.39 4.17 7.16
CA GLN A 151 42.78 3.81 6.85
C GLN A 151 43.35 4.61 5.67
N ALA A 152 42.56 4.82 4.61
CA ALA A 152 42.99 5.61 3.46
C ALA A 152 43.24 7.08 3.82
N ILE A 153 42.41 7.68 4.67
CA ILE A 153 42.60 9.05 5.15
C ILE A 153 43.82 9.13 6.08
N THR A 154 43.98 8.18 7.01
CA THR A 154 45.16 8.11 7.89
C THR A 154 46.46 8.05 7.09
N ARG A 155 46.55 7.17 6.08
CA ARG A 155 47.73 7.10 5.19
C ARG A 155 47.99 8.40 4.42
N LYS A 156 46.93 9.13 4.05
CA LYS A 156 47.09 10.45 3.41
C LYS A 156 47.67 11.47 4.37
N ILE A 157 47.21 11.49 5.63
CA ILE A 157 47.75 12.37 6.67
C ILE A 157 49.22 12.04 6.93
N GLU A 158 49.55 10.77 7.16
CA GLU A 158 50.94 10.31 7.36
C GLU A 158 51.85 10.71 6.20
N LYS A 159 51.37 10.60 4.95
CA LYS A 159 52.13 11.03 3.77
C LYS A 159 52.32 12.55 3.72
N ILE A 160 51.30 13.32 4.08
CA ILE A 160 51.40 14.79 4.16
C ILE A 160 52.42 15.18 5.22
N ASP A 161 52.38 14.57 6.40
CA ASP A 161 53.27 14.89 7.51
C ASP A 161 54.73 14.47 7.20
N ALA A 162 54.93 13.30 6.59
CA ALA A 162 56.25 12.88 6.11
C ALA A 162 56.80 13.83 5.02
N ASN A 163 55.95 14.27 4.09
CA ASN A 163 56.34 15.25 3.07
C ASN A 163 56.70 16.61 3.68
N LYS A 164 55.93 17.10 4.66
CA LYS A 164 56.23 18.33 5.39
C LYS A 164 57.59 18.23 6.07
N GLN A 165 57.85 17.16 6.83
CA GLN A 165 59.13 16.95 7.50
C GLN A 165 60.29 16.88 6.50
N LYS A 166 60.11 16.16 5.38
CA LYS A 166 61.12 16.09 4.32
C LYS A 166 61.42 17.48 3.75
N GLN A 167 60.40 18.24 3.38
CA GLN A 167 60.56 19.61 2.88
C GLN A 167 61.29 20.48 3.91
N LEU A 168 60.93 20.41 5.19
CA LEU A 168 61.63 21.14 6.26
C LEU A 168 63.11 20.76 6.38
N SER A 169 63.44 19.48 6.26
CA SER A 169 64.83 18.99 6.35
C SER A 169 65.70 19.32 5.13
N GLU A 170 65.09 19.49 3.96
CA GLU A 170 65.77 19.77 2.68
C GLU A 170 65.83 21.28 2.36
N ILE A 171 65.19 22.13 3.16
CA ILE A 171 65.27 23.59 3.00
C ILE A 171 66.66 24.06 3.42
N ASN A 172 67.39 24.62 2.46
CA ASN A 172 68.57 25.43 2.75
C ASN A 172 68.09 26.78 3.28
N PHE A 173 68.14 26.95 4.60
CA PHE A 173 67.80 28.23 5.21
C PHE A 173 68.79 29.32 4.74
N PRO A 174 68.32 30.56 4.51
CA PRO A 174 69.15 31.65 4.00
C PRO A 174 70.31 32.01 4.93
N VAL A 175 70.16 31.71 6.23
CA VAL A 175 71.18 31.90 7.26
C VAL A 175 71.26 30.63 8.10
N SER A 176 72.48 30.14 8.35
CA SER A 176 72.72 28.98 9.22
C SER A 176 72.19 29.25 10.63
N GLY A 177 71.49 28.28 11.22
CA GLY A 177 70.87 28.41 12.53
C GLY A 177 69.42 28.91 12.50
N LEU A 178 68.91 29.39 11.36
CA LEU A 178 67.48 29.68 11.21
C LEU A 178 66.66 28.39 11.09
N SER A 179 65.53 28.35 11.79
CA SER A 179 64.49 27.34 11.65
C SER A 179 63.13 27.97 11.98
N PHE A 180 62.04 27.20 11.94
CA PHE A 180 60.73 27.65 12.42
C PHE A 180 59.95 26.46 12.97
N ASN A 181 59.04 26.74 13.89
CA ASN A 181 58.04 25.78 14.38
C ASN A 181 56.63 26.19 13.89
N ASP A 182 55.58 25.53 14.38
CA ASP A 182 54.20 25.81 13.94
C ASP A 182 53.74 27.26 14.17
N ASN A 183 54.40 28.01 15.07
CA ASN A 183 53.99 29.35 15.49
C ASN A 183 55.04 30.45 15.30
N ASP A 184 56.35 30.13 15.36
CA ASP A 184 57.43 31.11 15.44
C ASP A 184 58.65 30.76 14.56
N VAL A 185 59.38 31.78 14.12
CA VAL A 185 60.73 31.66 13.54
C VAL A 185 61.76 31.59 14.66
N LEU A 186 62.72 30.68 14.53
CA LEU A 186 63.77 30.42 15.51
C LEU A 186 65.15 30.70 14.91
N TYR A 187 66.08 31.17 15.74
CA TYR A 187 67.50 31.26 15.43
C TYR A 187 68.29 30.58 16.56
N ASN A 188 69.06 29.54 16.24
CA ASN A 188 69.77 28.68 17.21
C ASN A 188 68.86 28.21 18.36
N ASP A 189 67.68 27.70 18.02
CA ASP A 189 66.63 27.20 18.93
C ASP A 189 65.97 28.26 19.84
N LEU A 190 66.26 29.55 19.63
CA LEU A 190 65.62 30.66 20.34
C LEU A 190 64.64 31.42 19.42
N PRO A 191 63.50 31.92 19.94
CA PRO A 191 62.63 32.82 19.19
C PRO A 191 63.40 33.97 18.55
N PHE A 192 63.15 34.23 17.25
CA PHE A 192 63.77 35.33 16.52
C PHE A 192 63.11 36.67 16.89
N ASP A 193 63.32 37.11 18.13
CA ASP A 193 62.80 38.35 18.68
C ASP A 193 63.86 39.14 19.47
N ALA A 194 63.59 40.44 19.67
CA ALA A 194 64.50 41.34 20.38
C ALA A 194 64.57 41.09 21.90
N LYS A 195 63.82 40.13 22.45
CA LYS A 195 63.88 39.75 23.87
C LYS A 195 64.84 38.58 24.10
N GLN A 196 65.03 37.71 23.11
CA GLN A 196 65.85 36.50 23.19
C GLN A 196 67.19 36.62 22.47
N LEU A 197 67.31 37.51 21.48
CA LEU A 197 68.54 37.73 20.72
C LEU A 197 69.18 39.07 21.07
N SER A 198 70.51 39.14 21.06
CA SER A 198 71.22 40.41 21.17
C SER A 198 70.95 41.29 19.94
N SER A 199 71.03 42.61 20.11
CA SER A 199 70.86 43.56 19.00
C SER A 199 71.85 43.29 17.85
N GLU A 200 73.07 42.84 18.16
CA GLU A 200 74.09 42.48 17.17
C GLU A 200 73.70 41.21 16.38
N GLU A 201 73.23 40.16 17.07
CA GLU A 201 72.79 38.91 16.44
C GLU A 201 71.54 39.13 15.57
N LEU A 202 70.57 39.89 16.07
CA LEU A 202 69.36 40.22 15.33
C LEU A 202 69.69 40.99 14.04
N LEU A 203 70.59 41.97 14.14
CA LEU A 203 71.03 42.79 13.00
C LEU A 203 71.81 41.95 11.99
N ARG A 204 72.76 41.11 12.45
CA ARG A 204 73.57 40.23 11.60
C ARG A 204 72.71 39.24 10.82
N VAL A 205 71.78 38.57 11.50
CA VAL A 205 70.90 37.58 10.86
C VAL A 205 69.93 38.27 9.91
N SER A 206 69.33 39.41 10.29
CA SER A 206 68.43 40.18 9.41
C SER A 206 69.16 40.68 8.15
N PHE A 207 70.39 41.16 8.28
CA PHE A 207 71.21 41.60 7.15
C PHE A 207 71.58 40.43 6.23
N ALA A 208 72.01 39.31 6.80
CA ALA A 208 72.30 38.09 6.04
C ALA A 208 71.06 37.53 5.33
N MET A 209 69.88 37.57 5.97
CA MET A 209 68.60 37.19 5.34
C MET A 209 68.26 38.10 4.15
N ALA A 210 68.47 39.41 4.27
CA ALA A 210 68.20 40.37 3.20
C ALA A 210 69.07 40.11 1.96
N ILE A 211 70.34 39.77 2.16
CA ILE A 211 71.26 39.38 1.08
C ILE A 211 70.84 38.05 0.46
N ALA A 212 70.59 37.03 1.29
CA ALA A 212 70.28 35.70 0.81
C ALA A 212 68.90 35.62 0.10
N ALA A 213 67.93 36.45 0.50
CA ALA A 213 66.66 36.59 -0.20
C ALA A 213 66.77 37.24 -1.59
N ARG A 214 67.86 37.98 -1.86
CA ARG A 214 68.09 38.70 -3.12
C ARG A 214 69.56 38.56 -3.56
N PRO A 215 69.94 37.45 -4.20
CA PRO A 215 71.34 37.16 -4.56
C PRO A 215 72.02 38.18 -5.49
N ASN A 216 71.24 38.96 -6.24
CA ASN A 216 71.72 39.99 -7.16
C ASN A 216 71.73 41.41 -6.56
N LEU A 217 71.57 41.52 -5.24
CA LEU A 217 71.56 42.80 -4.53
C LEU A 217 72.92 43.48 -4.66
N LYS A 218 72.95 44.71 -5.18
CA LYS A 218 74.19 45.49 -5.34
C LYS A 218 74.39 46.55 -4.28
N ASN A 219 73.28 47.10 -3.78
CA ASN A 219 73.27 48.18 -2.81
C ASN A 219 72.25 47.87 -1.71
N ILE A 220 72.62 48.10 -0.45
CA ILE A 220 71.70 48.15 0.69
C ILE A 220 71.71 49.55 1.26
N LEU A 221 70.53 50.08 1.61
CA LEU A 221 70.38 51.31 2.38
C LEU A 221 69.90 50.95 3.78
N ILE A 222 70.69 51.28 4.79
CA ILE A 222 70.30 51.24 6.19
C ILE A 222 69.82 52.64 6.58
N ARG A 223 68.52 52.73 6.87
CA ARG A 223 67.92 53.94 7.43
C ARG A 223 68.13 54.00 8.93
N GLU A 224 68.13 55.20 9.50
CA GLU A 224 68.29 55.41 10.96
C GLU A 224 69.55 54.77 11.56
N GLY A 225 70.65 54.76 10.80
CA GLY A 225 71.94 54.22 11.25
C GLY A 225 72.56 54.92 12.46
N SER A 226 72.01 56.07 12.88
CA SER A 226 72.37 56.75 14.13
C SER A 226 72.03 55.92 15.38
N LEU A 227 71.12 54.95 15.27
CA LEU A 227 70.78 54.01 16.36
C LEU A 227 71.77 52.85 16.48
N LEU A 228 72.71 52.71 15.52
CA LEU A 228 73.73 51.68 15.54
C LEU A 228 74.99 52.21 16.22
N ASP A 229 75.51 51.44 17.17
CA ASP A 229 76.82 51.72 17.73
C ASP A 229 77.95 51.49 16.70
N GLU A 230 79.13 52.04 17.01
CA GLU A 230 80.30 51.93 16.11
C GLU A 230 80.72 50.48 15.84
N ASN A 231 80.42 49.54 16.75
CA ASN A 231 80.77 48.13 16.58
C ASN A 231 79.85 47.45 15.56
N ASN A 232 78.54 47.72 15.65
CA ASN A 232 77.53 47.23 14.71
C ASN A 232 77.74 47.81 13.30
N LEU A 233 78.11 49.10 13.20
CA LEU A 233 78.46 49.72 11.91
C LEU A 233 79.68 49.07 11.25
N LYS A 234 80.72 48.76 12.04
CA LYS A 234 81.89 48.01 11.55
C LYS A 234 81.52 46.58 11.13
N LEU A 235 80.63 45.92 11.89
CA LEU A 235 80.16 44.58 11.57
C LEU A 235 79.40 44.57 10.23
N ILE A 236 78.47 45.51 10.02
CA ILE A 236 77.76 45.68 8.75
C ILE A 236 78.73 45.97 7.61
N GLY A 237 79.69 46.87 7.81
CA GLY A 237 80.68 47.21 6.80
C GLY A 237 81.46 45.98 6.33
N LYS A 238 81.90 45.16 7.28
CA LYS A 238 82.57 43.88 6.98
C LYS A 238 81.67 42.90 6.25
N MET A 239 80.41 42.77 6.66
CA MET A 239 79.45 41.88 5.99
C MET A 239 79.11 42.34 4.57
N ALA A 240 79.02 43.64 4.34
CA ALA A 240 78.80 44.22 3.02
C ALA A 240 80.01 43.98 2.10
N GLU A 241 81.23 44.13 2.64
CA GLU A 241 82.47 43.82 1.94
C GLU A 241 82.58 42.34 1.58
N ASP A 242 82.35 41.44 2.54
CA ASP A 242 82.36 39.98 2.35
C ASP A 242 81.31 39.54 1.31
N ALA A 243 80.16 40.22 1.24
CA ALA A 243 79.11 39.97 0.27
C ALA A 243 79.29 40.71 -1.07
N GLY A 244 80.28 41.60 -1.19
CA GLY A 244 80.56 42.37 -2.41
C GLY A 244 79.48 43.40 -2.76
N ILE A 245 78.80 43.96 -1.77
CA ILE A 245 77.71 44.92 -1.94
C ILE A 245 78.06 46.29 -1.33
N HIS A 246 77.48 47.36 -1.87
CA HIS A 246 77.61 48.68 -1.26
C HIS A 246 76.57 48.87 -0.17
N CYS A 247 77.00 49.30 1.02
CA CYS A 247 76.10 49.65 2.10
C CYS A 247 76.09 51.16 2.31
N PHE A 248 74.96 51.79 2.04
CA PHE A 248 74.69 53.18 2.38
C PHE A 248 74.06 53.22 3.77
N VAL A 249 74.62 54.01 4.67
CA VAL A 249 74.08 54.19 6.02
C VAL A 249 73.68 55.64 6.17
N GLU A 250 72.40 55.86 6.45
CA GLU A 250 71.86 57.16 6.79
C GLU A 250 72.18 57.47 8.27
N VAL A 251 72.90 58.56 8.52
CA VAL A 251 73.25 59.02 9.87
C VAL A 251 72.87 60.49 10.03
N VAL A 252 72.38 60.84 11.21
CA VAL A 252 72.04 62.22 11.60
C VAL A 252 73.01 62.66 12.68
N GLY A 253 73.70 63.79 12.47
CA GLY A 253 74.60 64.36 13.46
C GLY A 253 75.26 65.66 12.99
N ASP A 254 75.78 66.42 13.94
CA ASP A 254 76.41 67.72 13.67
C ASP A 254 77.85 67.62 13.15
N ASP A 255 78.43 66.42 13.20
CA ASP A 255 79.80 66.15 12.77
C ASP A 255 79.85 65.71 11.31
N ALA A 256 79.93 66.69 10.40
CA ALA A 256 80.05 66.48 8.96
C ALA A 256 81.29 65.67 8.55
N SER A 257 82.30 65.51 9.43
CA SER A 257 83.52 64.75 9.11
C SER A 257 83.34 63.22 9.14
N LYS A 258 82.22 62.74 9.67
CA LYS A 258 81.89 61.31 9.80
C LYS A 258 81.05 60.76 8.64
N ALA A 259 80.64 61.60 7.68
CA ALA A 259 79.81 61.22 6.55
C ALA A 259 80.49 61.52 5.22
N THR A 260 80.33 60.64 4.23
CA THR A 260 80.86 60.85 2.86
C THR A 260 79.97 61.79 2.04
N ILE A 261 78.66 61.76 2.29
CA ILE A 261 77.67 62.63 1.66
C ILE A 261 76.94 63.36 2.79
N VAL A 262 77.05 64.68 2.81
CA VAL A 262 76.38 65.53 3.81
C VAL A 262 75.23 66.27 3.12
N ILE A 263 74.03 66.09 3.63
CA ILE A 263 72.82 66.75 3.12
C ILE A 263 72.33 67.74 4.18
N GLU A 264 72.31 69.03 3.84
CA GLU A 264 71.79 70.10 4.70
C GLU A 264 70.70 70.86 3.93
N ASN A 265 69.53 71.04 4.56
CA ASN A 265 68.36 71.71 3.96
C ASN A 265 67.93 71.14 2.59
N GLY A 266 68.08 69.82 2.40
CA GLY A 266 67.71 69.14 1.14
C GLY A 266 68.75 69.23 0.02
N ILE A 267 69.94 69.79 0.28
CA ILE A 267 71.00 69.97 -0.72
C ILE A 267 72.30 69.28 -0.25
N ILE A 268 73.03 68.65 -1.17
CA ILE A 268 74.33 68.04 -0.90
C ILE A 268 75.38 69.15 -0.71
N LYS A 269 76.07 69.15 0.42
CA LYS A 269 77.09 70.13 0.77
C LYS A 269 78.36 69.87 -0.06
N GLY A 270 78.78 70.82 -0.90
CA GLY A 270 80.02 70.75 -1.70
C GLY A 270 79.90 70.29 -3.16
N SER A 271 78.68 70.15 -3.69
CA SER A 271 78.45 69.91 -5.13
C SER A 271 78.17 71.21 -5.89
N ASP A 272 79.09 71.66 -6.73
CA ASP A 272 78.86 72.70 -7.76
C ASP A 272 78.12 72.11 -8.97
N VAL A 273 76.93 71.56 -8.73
CA VAL A 273 76.01 71.15 -9.80
C VAL A 273 74.66 71.77 -9.51
N GLY A 274 74.27 72.73 -10.35
CA GLY A 274 72.97 73.37 -10.30
C GLY A 274 71.87 72.32 -10.41
N VAL A 275 70.92 72.39 -9.49
CA VAL A 275 69.70 71.59 -9.53
C VAL A 275 68.82 72.17 -10.65
N GLU A 276 68.80 71.52 -11.81
CA GLU A 276 67.70 71.73 -12.76
C GLU A 276 66.52 70.88 -12.32
N GLU A 277 65.41 71.56 -12.08
CA GLU A 277 64.09 71.00 -11.79
C GLU A 277 63.60 70.28 -13.06
N VAL A 278 63.46 68.96 -13.01
CA VAL A 278 62.81 68.20 -14.10
C VAL A 278 61.40 67.88 -13.67
N ALA A 279 60.46 68.45 -14.41
CA ALA A 279 59.02 68.31 -14.26
C ALA A 279 58.57 66.84 -14.38
N ASP A 280 57.51 66.51 -13.61
CA ASP A 280 56.73 65.29 -13.70
C ASP A 280 56.25 65.02 -15.14
N GLU A 281 56.80 63.99 -15.79
CA GLU A 281 56.12 63.30 -16.88
C GLU A 281 56.23 61.77 -16.70
N ASP A 282 55.06 61.20 -16.42
CA ASP A 282 54.56 59.85 -16.73
C ASP A 282 55.28 58.60 -16.20
N PHE A 283 54.76 58.13 -15.06
CA PHE A 283 54.62 56.70 -14.75
C PHE A 283 53.80 55.99 -15.83
N ALA A 284 54.44 55.11 -16.60
CA ALA A 284 53.74 54.03 -17.31
C ALA A 284 54.65 52.78 -17.40
N ASP A 285 54.14 51.70 -16.80
CA ASP A 285 54.47 50.29 -17.02
C ASP A 285 55.89 49.79 -16.73
N ILE A 286 56.04 49.12 -15.57
CA ILE A 286 56.56 47.74 -15.36
C ILE A 286 56.19 47.27 -13.94
#